data_AF-A0A068UPR4-F1
#
_entry.id   AF-A0A068UPR4-F1
#
_cell.length_a   1.000
_cell.length_b   1.000
_cell.length_c   1.000
_cell.angle_alpha   90.00
_cell.angle_beta   90.00
_cell.angle_gamma   90.00
#
_symmetry.space_group_name_H-M   'P 1'
#
loop_
_entity.id
_entity.type
_entity.pdbx_description
1 polymer ?
#
loop_
_entity_poly.entity_id
_entity_poly.type
_entity_poly.pdbx_seq_one_letter_code
_entity_poly.pdbx_strand_id
1 'polypeptide(L)'
;MSLLQRGVYPSQLALAWVHHQGNDVCPIAGTTKIENLNENIGALSVKLSAEDMAELESTASAGVKGDSHGPGLNTWKTSDTPPLSTWKAT
;
A
#
# COMPACT_ATOMS: atom_id res chain seq x y z
N MET A 1 4.48 10.93 22.87
CA MET A 1 3.23 10.22 22.53
C MET A 1 3.48 9.54 21.21
N SER A 2 3.28 8.23 21.12
CA SER A 2 3.50 7.53 19.83
C SER A 2 2.43 7.94 18.82
N LEU A 3 2.76 7.84 17.53
CA LEU A 3 1.84 8.18 16.43
C LEU A 3 0.47 7.49 16.54
N LEU A 4 0.44 6.25 17.03
CA LEU A 4 -0.78 5.46 17.26
C LEU A 4 -1.67 6.01 18.39
N GLN A 5 -1.12 6.79 19.33
CA GLN A 5 -1.86 7.39 20.44
C GLN A 5 -2.55 8.71 20.05
N ARG A 6 -2.30 9.23 18.84
CA ARG A 6 -2.86 10.51 18.36
C ARG A 6 -4.27 10.37 17.75
N GLY A 7 -4.88 9.18 17.81
CA GLY A 7 -6.20 8.92 17.21
C GLY A 7 -6.19 8.89 15.68
N VAL A 8 -5.01 8.69 15.06
CA VAL A 8 -4.85 8.59 13.62
C VAL A 8 -5.07 7.14 13.18
N TYR A 9 -5.89 6.92 12.15
CA TYR A 9 -6.11 5.58 11.62
C TYR A 9 -4.82 5.05 10.95
N PRO A 10 -4.51 3.74 11.06
CA PRO A 10 -3.33 3.17 10.42
C PRO A 10 -3.25 3.43 8.91
N SER A 11 -4.40 3.40 8.21
CA SER A 11 -4.55 3.74 6.79
C SER A 11 -4.06 5.17 6.49
N GLN A 12 -4.48 6.12 7.31
CA GLN A 12 -4.08 7.53 7.21
C GLN A 12 -2.60 7.73 7.48
N LEU A 13 -2.07 7.07 8.51
CA LEU A 13 -0.66 7.17 8.86
C LEU A 13 0.25 6.66 7.72
N ALA A 14 -0.12 5.52 7.12
CA ALA A 14 0.62 4.96 5.99
C ALA A 14 0.62 5.91 4.78
N LEU A 15 -0.55 6.47 4.42
CA LEU A 15 -0.66 7.41 3.29
C LEU A 15 0.04 8.74 3.58
N ALA A 16 -0.06 9.25 4.80
CA ALA A 16 0.64 10.46 5.21
C ALA A 16 2.17 10.28 5.10
N TRP A 17 2.70 9.11 5.49
CA TRP A 17 4.11 8.80 5.33
C TRP A 17 4.54 8.82 3.85
N VAL A 18 3.75 8.21 2.94
CA VAL A 18 4.04 8.24 1.50
C VAL A 18 4.05 9.67 0.96
N HIS A 19 3.07 10.49 1.35
CA HIS A 19 3.04 11.91 0.97
C HIS A 19 4.26 12.71 1.46
N HIS A 20 4.87 12.34 2.60
CA HIS A 20 6.05 13.03 3.13
C HIS A 20 7.37 12.58 2.49
N GLN A 21 7.37 11.57 1.60
CA GLN A 21 8.58 11.12 0.91
C GLN A 21 9.11 12.14 -0.12
N GLY A 22 8.26 13.05 -0.61
CA GLY A 22 8.68 14.09 -1.56
C GLY A 22 7.50 14.82 -2.18
N ASN A 23 7.73 16.04 -2.66
CA ASN A 23 6.70 16.85 -3.34
C ASN A 23 6.31 16.28 -4.72
N ASP A 24 7.11 15.37 -5.25
CA ASP A 24 6.93 14.64 -6.51
C ASP A 24 6.31 13.25 -6.30
N VAL A 25 5.91 12.91 -5.06
CA VAL A 25 5.29 11.63 -4.72
C VAL A 25 3.77 11.80 -4.57
N CYS A 26 3.01 11.09 -5.42
CA CYS A 26 1.55 11.10 -5.40
C CYS A 26 1.00 9.68 -5.24
N PRO A 27 0.51 9.27 -4.05
CA PRO A 27 -0.08 7.96 -3.85
C PRO A 27 -1.42 7.80 -4.58
N ILE A 28 -1.61 6.65 -5.23
CA ILE A 28 -2.83 6.28 -5.97
C ILE A 28 -3.65 5.22 -5.22
N ALA A 29 -4.10 5.56 -4.02
CA ALA A 29 -4.83 4.64 -3.15
C ALA A 29 -6.27 4.41 -3.64
N GLY A 30 -6.55 3.20 -4.15
CA GLY A 30 -7.87 2.77 -4.60
C GLY A 30 -8.72 2.13 -3.49
N THR A 31 -10.04 2.33 -3.55
CA THR A 31 -11.01 1.70 -2.64
C THR A 31 -12.37 1.55 -3.32
N THR A 32 -13.19 0.59 -2.87
CA THR A 32 -14.59 0.41 -3.28
C THR A 32 -15.60 0.93 -2.25
N LYS A 33 -15.12 1.40 -1.08
CA LYS A 33 -15.95 1.92 0.03
C LYS A 33 -15.72 3.41 0.23
N ILE A 34 -16.79 4.16 0.45
CA ILE A 34 -16.75 5.62 0.63
C ILE A 34 -16.09 5.98 1.96
N GLU A 35 -16.30 5.20 3.01
CA GLU A 35 -15.72 5.42 4.33
C GLU A 35 -14.18 5.40 4.24
N ASN A 36 -13.64 4.41 3.52
CA ASN A 36 -12.21 4.31 3.25
C ASN A 36 -11.69 5.46 2.38
N LEU A 37 -12.51 5.97 1.44
CA LEU A 37 -12.13 7.13 0.63
C LEU A 37 -11.98 8.37 1.54
N ASN A 38 -12.92 8.57 2.46
CA ASN A 38 -12.85 9.65 3.44
C ASN A 38 -11.63 9.51 4.37
N GLU A 39 -11.32 8.29 4.80
CA GLU A 39 -10.09 8.03 5.54
C GLU A 39 -8.85 8.39 4.72
N ASN A 40 -8.75 7.94 3.47
CA ASN A 40 -7.62 8.24 2.58
C ASN A 40 -7.43 9.76 2.40
N ILE A 41 -8.52 10.51 2.22
CA ILE A 41 -8.48 11.98 2.13
C ILE A 41 -7.98 12.59 3.45
N GLY A 42 -8.43 12.06 4.58
CA GLY A 42 -8.01 12.51 5.91
C GLY A 42 -6.50 12.39 6.16
N ALA A 43 -5.79 11.53 5.43
CA ALA A 43 -4.33 11.41 5.50
C ALA A 43 -3.61 12.74 5.17
N LEU A 44 -4.20 13.59 4.32
CA LEU A 44 -3.62 14.89 3.93
C LEU A 44 -3.52 15.88 5.10
N SER A 45 -4.37 15.68 6.13
CA SER A 45 -4.39 16.51 7.34
C SER A 45 -3.38 16.04 8.39
N VAL A 46 -2.79 14.86 8.22
CA VAL A 46 -1.80 14.32 9.15
C VAL A 46 -0.45 14.99 8.89
N LYS A 47 0.09 15.62 9.94
CA LYS A 47 1.45 16.21 9.94
C LYS A 47 2.39 15.30 10.71
N LEU A 48 3.44 14.86 10.03
CA LEU A 48 4.51 14.05 10.61
C LEU A 48 5.72 14.95 10.86
N SER A 49 6.21 14.97 12.09
CA SER A 49 7.48 15.63 12.41
C SER A 49 8.67 14.81 11.90
N ALA A 50 9.88 15.37 11.98
CA ALA A 50 11.09 14.63 11.65
C ALA A 50 11.28 13.41 12.57
N GLU A 51 10.90 13.53 13.84
CA GLU A 51 10.95 12.44 14.81
C GLU A 51 9.92 11.35 14.48
N ASP A 52 8.70 11.74 14.10
CA ASP A 52 7.65 10.81 13.65
C ASP A 52 8.13 9.99 12.44
N MET A 53 8.77 10.65 11.47
CA MET A 53 9.32 9.99 10.28
C MET A 53 10.44 9.01 10.63
N ALA A 54 11.36 9.40 11.51
CA ALA A 54 12.45 8.54 11.96
C ALA A 54 11.95 7.29 12.72
N GLU A 55 10.89 7.44 13.54
CA GLU A 55 10.25 6.31 14.23
C GLU A 55 9.64 5.32 13.23
N LEU A 56 8.92 5.82 12.22
CA LEU A 56 8.31 5.00 11.17
C LEU A 56 9.35 4.24 10.34
N GLU A 57 10.42 4.91 9.93
CA GLU A 57 11.50 4.31 9.14
C GLU A 57 12.27 3.22 9.92
N SER A 58 12.53 3.45 11.20
CA SER A 58 13.14 2.45 12.09
C SER A 58 12.32 1.16 12.15
N THR A 59 11.00 1.29 12.21
CA THR A 59 10.06 0.17 12.30
C THR A 59 9.97 -0.63 11.00
N ALA A 60 10.15 0.03 9.84
CA ALA A 60 10.02 -0.60 8.52
C ALA A 60 11.29 -1.31 8.01
N SER A 61 12.37 -1.34 8.80
CA SER A 61 13.73 -1.75 8.36
C SER A 61 13.94 -3.23 7.97
N ALA A 62 12.88 -4.03 7.80
CA ALA A 62 12.97 -5.37 7.22
C ALA A 62 12.97 -5.30 5.67
N GLY A 63 14.07 -4.77 5.11
CA GLY A 63 14.27 -4.62 3.67
C GLY A 63 14.39 -5.95 2.94
N VAL A 64 13.27 -6.56 2.56
CA VAL A 64 13.27 -7.64 1.56
C VAL A 64 13.46 -7.00 0.19
N LYS A 65 14.69 -7.10 -0.35
CA LYS A 65 14.94 -6.76 -1.76
C LYS A 65 14.35 -7.86 -2.63
N GLY A 66 13.41 -7.50 -3.51
CA GLY A 66 12.90 -8.42 -4.52
C GLY A 66 11.48 -8.88 -4.23
N ASP A 67 11.26 -10.19 -4.19
CA ASP A 67 9.92 -10.77 -4.23
C ASP A 67 9.09 -10.40 -2.98
N SER A 68 7.93 -9.81 -3.24
CA SER A 68 6.96 -9.36 -2.25
C SER A 68 5.73 -10.28 -2.20
N HIS A 69 5.67 -11.32 -3.04
CA HIS A 69 4.57 -12.26 -3.09
C HIS A 69 4.81 -13.41 -2.11
N GLY A 70 3.78 -13.74 -1.33
CA GLY A 70 3.75 -15.02 -0.62
C GLY A 70 3.83 -16.20 -1.60
N PRO A 71 4.37 -17.35 -1.17
CA PRO A 71 4.44 -18.54 -2.02
C PRO A 71 3.05 -18.88 -2.60
N GLY A 72 2.98 -19.06 -3.93
CA GLY A 72 1.74 -19.42 -4.66
C GLY A 72 0.93 -18.26 -5.24
N LEU A 73 1.25 -16.99 -4.96
CA LEU A 73 0.51 -15.82 -5.49
C LEU A 73 0.90 -15.42 -6.93
N ASN A 74 2.01 -15.94 -7.45
CA ASN A 74 2.46 -15.68 -8.82
C ASN A 74 1.76 -16.58 -9.85
N THR A 75 0.42 -16.65 -9.82
CA THR A 75 -0.39 -17.53 -10.68
C THR A 75 -0.20 -17.26 -12.17
N TRP A 76 0.19 -16.04 -12.53
CA TRP A 76 0.56 -15.64 -13.89
C TRP A 76 1.78 -16.39 -14.44
N LYS A 77 2.69 -16.88 -13.56
CA LYS A 77 3.81 -17.74 -13.96
C LYS A 77 3.34 -19.12 -14.46
N THR A 78 2.10 -19.50 -14.16
CA THR A 78 1.49 -20.79 -14.50
C THR A 78 0.12 -20.63 -15.16
N SER A 79 -0.18 -19.45 -15.70
CA SER A 79 -1.44 -19.18 -16.39
C SER A 79 -1.28 -19.48 -17.88
N ASP A 80 -1.24 -20.76 -18.23
CA ASP A 80 -1.22 -21.21 -19.62
C ASP A 80 -2.60 -21.06 -20.28
N THR A 81 -2.60 -20.82 -21.59
CA THR A 81 -3.84 -20.74 -22.38
C THR A 81 -4.20 -22.12 -22.93
N PRO A 82 -5.48 -22.55 -22.88
CA PRO A 82 -5.90 -23.82 -23.46
C PRO A 82 -5.52 -23.92 -24.95
N PRO A 83 -4.94 -25.04 -25.42
CA PRO A 83 -4.49 -25.17 -26.81
C PRO A 83 -5.67 -25.11 -27.79
N LEU A 84 -5.43 -24.61 -29.00
CA LEU A 84 -6.46 -24.47 -30.05
C LEU A 84 -7.22 -25.77 -30.35
N SER A 85 -6.59 -26.93 -30.14
CA SER A 85 -7.20 -28.25 -30.31
C SER A 85 -8.33 -28.56 -29.32
N THR A 86 -8.41 -27.85 -28.18
CA THR A 86 -9.47 -28.05 -27.18
C THR A 86 -10.68 -27.14 -27.39
N TRP A 87 -10.65 -26.28 -28.40
CA TRP A 87 -11.73 -25.34 -28.67
C TRP A 87 -12.79 -26.04 -29.52
N LYS A 88 -14.03 -26.11 -29.03
CA LYS A 88 -15.17 -26.55 -29.84
C LYS A 88 -15.80 -25.31 -30.46
N ALA A 89 -15.76 -25.22 -31.79
CA ALA A 89 -16.53 -24.24 -32.53
C ALA A 89 -18.02 -24.61 -32.44
N THR A 90 -18.86 -23.63 -32.05
CA THR A 90 -20.32 -23.74 -32.08
C THR A 90 -20.85 -23.33 -33.45
#